data_AF-A0A3M1WZP4-F1
#
_entry.id   AF-A0A3M1WZP4-F1
#
_cell.length_a   1.000
_cell.length_b   1.000
_cell.length_c   1.000
_cell.angle_alpha   90.00
_cell.angle_beta   90.00
_cell.angle_gamma   90.00
#
_symmetry.space_group_name_H-M   'P 1'
#
loop_
_entity.id
_entity.type
_entity.pdbx_description
1 polymer ?
#
loop_
_entity_poly.entity_id
_entity_poly.type
_entity_poly.pdbx_seq_one_letter_code
_entity_poly.pdbx_strand_id
1 'polypeptide(L)'
;MPRYVLAGLTGVGKTLFLREQPHMIDLEGLAHHRGSAFGRHIEPQPRQIAFENALAYALIHYLHAGHPYLLFEDEGRKIGVLRLPEGIHRGLYQGAQRIVLEVPLEERVDNTLQEYVIEAQARWLAHDPGNGFTGWQNSILDSMNRIRKRLGGERHRELIKRFELALRAQHLTGETEAHREWIGFLLTEYYDPMYHYQMQRSELPVAFRGDAAAVRDWLAQR
;
A
#
# COMPACT_ATOMS: atom_id res chain seq x y z
N MET A 1 16.44 3.19 20.79
CA MET A 1 15.54 2.05 20.54
C MET A 1 15.76 1.51 19.13
N PRO A 2 15.65 0.18 18.92
CA PRO A 2 15.54 -0.42 17.60
C PRO A 2 14.41 0.20 16.77
N ARG A 3 14.61 0.32 15.46
CA ARG A 3 13.66 0.88 14.50
C ARG A 3 13.53 -0.08 13.34
N TYR A 4 12.30 -0.46 13.04
CA TYR A 4 11.96 -1.41 12.02
C TYR A 4 11.05 -0.78 10.98
N VAL A 5 11.42 -0.99 9.72
CA VAL A 5 10.64 -0.57 8.56
C VAL A 5 9.93 -1.80 8.02
N LEU A 6 8.60 -1.78 7.95
CA LEU A 6 7.83 -2.83 7.30
C LEU A 6 7.79 -2.57 5.79
N ALA A 7 8.36 -3.50 5.05
CA ALA A 7 8.37 -3.52 3.60
C ALA A 7 7.72 -4.80 3.06
N GLY A 8 7.42 -4.80 1.78
CA GLY A 8 6.88 -5.96 1.08
C GLY A 8 6.26 -5.54 -0.26
N LEU A 9 6.03 -6.53 -1.11
CA LEU A 9 5.43 -6.31 -2.43
C LEU A 9 4.01 -5.74 -2.31
N THR A 10 3.48 -5.15 -3.38
CA THR A 10 2.08 -4.66 -3.37
C THR A 10 1.11 -5.82 -3.15
N GLY A 11 0.11 -5.64 -2.30
CA GLY A 11 -0.89 -6.67 -2.00
C GLY A 11 -0.48 -7.65 -0.88
N VAL A 12 0.69 -7.49 -0.24
CA VAL A 12 1.09 -8.38 0.87
C VAL A 12 0.33 -8.15 2.18
N GLY A 13 -0.68 -7.28 2.20
CA GLY A 13 -1.47 -7.01 3.41
C GLY A 13 -0.77 -6.16 4.47
N LYS A 14 0.22 -5.33 4.10
CA LYS A 14 0.95 -4.45 5.05
C LYS A 14 0.00 -3.67 5.96
N THR A 15 -0.97 -2.96 5.40
CA THR A 15 -1.91 -2.13 6.18
C THR A 15 -2.72 -2.97 7.17
N LEU A 16 -3.13 -4.19 6.80
CA LEU A 16 -3.85 -5.10 7.70
C LEU A 16 -2.94 -5.57 8.83
N PHE A 17 -1.74 -6.03 8.49
CA PHE A 17 -0.72 -6.45 9.45
C PHE A 17 -0.42 -5.34 10.47
N LEU A 18 -0.25 -4.11 9.97
CA LEU A 18 0.15 -2.94 10.74
C LEU A 18 -0.92 -2.48 11.73
N ARG A 19 -2.21 -2.56 11.37
CA ARG A 19 -3.33 -2.24 12.26
C ARG A 19 -3.40 -3.15 13.50
N GLU A 20 -2.87 -4.35 13.40
CA GLU A 20 -2.80 -5.28 14.53
C GLU A 20 -1.61 -5.00 15.46
N GLN A 21 -0.68 -4.12 15.07
CA GLN A 21 0.54 -3.87 15.83
C GLN A 21 0.34 -2.68 16.80
N PRO A 22 0.48 -2.90 18.12
CA PRO A 22 0.36 -1.82 19.11
C PRO A 22 1.54 -0.84 19.08
N HIS A 23 2.60 -1.17 18.33
CA HIS A 23 3.91 -0.49 18.37
C HIS A 23 4.25 0.17 17.04
N MET A 24 3.25 0.75 16.38
CA MET A 24 3.37 1.31 15.04
C MET A 24 3.10 2.81 14.97
N ILE A 25 3.82 3.50 14.07
CA ILE A 25 3.44 4.80 13.52
C ILE A 25 2.89 4.62 12.10
N ASP A 26 1.60 4.88 11.92
CA ASP A 26 0.85 4.84 10.65
C ASP A 26 1.11 6.09 9.80
N LEU A 27 2.16 6.06 8.98
CA LEU A 27 2.58 7.21 8.18
C LEU A 27 1.61 7.46 7.02
N GLU A 28 1.16 6.41 6.33
CA GLU A 28 0.17 6.48 5.27
C GLU A 28 -1.17 7.01 5.81
N GLY A 29 -1.64 6.49 6.94
CA GLY A 29 -2.86 6.94 7.62
C GLY A 29 -2.79 8.41 8.02
N LEU A 30 -1.69 8.86 8.65
CA LEU A 30 -1.48 10.27 8.97
C LEU A 30 -1.42 11.17 7.72
N ALA A 31 -0.94 10.64 6.60
CA ALA A 31 -0.82 11.34 5.33
C ALA A 31 -2.08 11.27 4.45
N HIS A 32 -3.12 10.55 4.89
CA HIS A 32 -4.27 10.15 4.05
C HIS A 32 -3.79 9.64 2.68
N HIS A 33 -2.77 8.78 2.71
CA HIS A 33 -2.10 8.24 1.53
C HIS A 33 -2.37 6.75 1.39
N ARG A 34 -2.27 6.26 0.16
CA ARG A 34 -2.00 4.84 -0.09
C ARG A 34 -0.83 4.77 -1.05
N GLY A 35 0.18 3.96 -0.75
CA GLY A 35 1.38 3.76 -1.55
C GLY A 35 1.17 3.05 -2.90
N SER A 36 -0.05 3.10 -3.45
CA SER A 36 -0.47 2.47 -4.70
C SER A 36 -0.95 3.52 -5.71
N ALA A 37 -0.66 3.30 -6.99
CA ALA A 37 -1.18 4.13 -8.08
C ALA A 37 -2.72 4.13 -8.13
N PHE A 38 -3.35 3.09 -7.59
CA PHE A 38 -4.80 2.85 -7.60
C PHE A 38 -5.48 3.36 -6.32
N GLY A 39 -4.73 3.81 -5.30
CA GLY A 39 -5.22 4.08 -3.96
C GLY A 39 -5.47 5.54 -3.61
N ARG A 40 -5.80 6.40 -4.59
CA ARG A 40 -6.21 7.78 -4.24
C ARG A 40 -7.47 7.70 -3.39
N HIS A 41 -7.37 8.16 -2.15
CA HIS A 41 -8.54 8.42 -1.32
C HIS A 41 -9.47 9.40 -2.05
N ILE A 42 -10.77 9.22 -1.87
CA ILE A 42 -11.78 10.19 -2.29
C ILE A 42 -11.50 11.54 -1.62
N GLU A 43 -10.97 11.49 -0.40
CA GLU A 43 -10.53 12.64 0.38
C GLU A 43 -9.09 13.07 0.03
N PRO A 44 -8.80 14.39 0.00
CA PRO A 44 -7.46 14.89 -0.27
C PRO A 44 -6.49 14.61 0.88
N GLN A 45 -5.19 14.54 0.56
CA GLN A 45 -4.14 14.55 1.58
C GLN A 45 -4.22 15.84 2.42
N PRO A 46 -3.89 15.80 3.72
CA PRO A 46 -3.87 16.98 4.57
C PRO A 46 -2.83 18.01 4.09
N ARG A 47 -2.89 19.21 4.65
CA ARG A 47 -1.82 20.21 4.46
C ARG A 47 -0.55 19.74 5.17
N GLN A 48 0.62 20.14 4.65
CA GLN A 48 1.93 19.79 5.22
C GLN A 48 2.00 20.03 6.74
N ILE A 49 1.57 21.21 7.22
CA ILE A 49 1.60 21.53 8.65
C ILE A 49 0.69 20.63 9.51
N ALA A 50 -0.45 20.20 8.97
CA ALA A 50 -1.36 19.32 9.68
C ALA A 50 -0.77 17.91 9.79
N PHE A 51 -0.15 17.42 8.72
CA PHE A 51 0.62 16.17 8.72
C PHE A 51 1.77 16.21 9.73
N GLU A 52 2.59 17.27 9.72
CA GLU A 52 3.73 17.43 10.62
C GLU A 52 3.29 17.45 12.09
N ASN A 53 2.22 18.18 12.42
CA ASN A 53 1.68 18.23 13.78
C ASN A 53 1.16 16.86 14.25
N ALA A 54 0.42 16.16 13.39
CA ALA A 54 -0.12 14.85 13.72
C ALA A 54 1.00 13.80 13.88
N LEU A 55 2.03 13.86 13.04
CA LEU A 55 3.22 13.02 13.14
C LEU A 55 4.02 13.30 14.42
N ALA A 56 4.25 14.58 14.75
CA ALA A 56 4.93 14.94 15.98
C ALA A 56 4.17 14.45 17.21
N TYR A 57 2.85 14.62 17.23
CA TYR A 57 1.98 14.09 18.28
C TYR A 57 2.11 12.57 18.42
N ALA A 58 1.98 11.83 17.31
CA ALA A 58 2.09 10.37 17.31
C ALA A 58 3.45 9.90 17.85
N LEU A 59 4.55 10.53 17.41
CA LEU A 59 5.91 10.20 17.86
C LEU A 59 6.12 10.51 19.35
N ILE A 60 5.61 11.63 19.86
CA ILE A 60 5.74 11.98 21.29
C ILE A 60 5.01 10.94 22.15
N HIS A 61 3.77 10.61 21.81
CA HIS A 61 3.00 9.59 22.51
C HIS A 61 3.68 8.22 22.48
N TYR A 62 4.23 7.86 21.32
CA TYR A 62 4.98 6.63 21.13
C TYR A 62 6.20 6.53 22.05
N LEU A 63 7.03 7.58 22.06
CA LEU A 63 8.24 7.65 22.87
C LEU A 63 7.92 7.61 24.36
N HIS A 64 6.81 8.22 24.78
CA HIS A 64 6.37 8.22 26.17
C HIS A 64 5.92 6.83 26.65
N ALA A 65 5.30 6.04 25.77
CA ALA A 65 4.78 4.71 26.12
C ALA A 65 5.88 3.66 26.39
N GLY A 66 7.15 3.95 26.10
CA GLY A 66 8.28 3.09 26.47
C GLY A 66 8.35 1.78 25.69
N HIS A 67 7.86 1.76 24.44
CA HIS A 67 7.87 0.57 23.60
C HIS A 67 9.30 0.05 23.30
N PRO A 68 9.49 -1.29 23.17
CA PRO A 68 10.82 -1.89 23.02
C PRO A 68 11.48 -1.56 21.68
N TYR A 69 10.69 -1.33 20.64
CA TYR A 69 11.12 -0.94 19.29
C TYR A 69 10.16 0.09 18.71
N LEU A 70 10.41 0.58 17.49
CA LEU A 70 9.48 1.38 16.69
C LEU A 70 9.25 0.72 15.32
N LEU A 71 8.00 0.42 14.97
CA LEU A 71 7.62 -0.10 13.64
C LEU A 71 6.92 0.99 12.81
N PHE A 72 7.26 1.10 11.53
CA PHE A 72 6.63 2.05 10.61
C PHE A 72 6.74 1.57 9.16
N GLU A 73 5.96 2.17 8.27
CA GLU A 73 5.94 1.84 6.85
C GLU A 73 7.21 2.28 6.12
N ASP A 74 7.59 1.57 5.04
CA ASP A 74 8.72 1.96 4.16
C ASP A 74 8.38 3.16 3.27
N GLU A 75 7.97 4.26 3.91
CA GLU A 75 7.67 5.52 3.27
C GLU A 75 8.94 6.39 3.22
N GLY A 76 9.58 6.47 2.05
CA GLY A 76 10.77 7.31 1.89
C GLY A 76 10.52 8.80 2.23
N ARG A 77 11.42 9.71 1.82
CA ARG A 77 11.28 11.14 2.15
C ARG A 77 9.95 11.81 1.76
N LYS A 78 9.15 11.19 0.88
CA LYS A 78 7.87 11.71 0.40
C LYS A 78 6.77 10.68 0.57
N ILE A 79 5.62 11.16 1.01
CA ILE A 79 4.37 10.39 1.12
C ILE A 79 3.32 11.09 0.26
N GLY A 80 3.18 10.67 -0.99
CA GLY A 80 2.43 11.44 -1.99
C GLY A 80 3.02 12.84 -2.21
N VAL A 81 2.22 13.89 -1.94
CA VAL A 81 2.67 15.30 -2.04
C VAL A 81 3.37 15.79 -0.77
N LEU A 82 3.22 15.07 0.35
CA LEU A 82 3.77 15.42 1.64
C LEU A 82 5.24 15.03 1.73
N ARG A 83 5.97 15.70 2.63
CA ARG A 83 7.37 15.38 2.92
C ARG A 83 7.54 15.09 4.40
N LEU A 84 8.34 14.08 4.72
CA LEU A 84 8.81 13.89 6.08
C LEU A 84 9.83 14.99 6.41
N PRO A 85 9.69 15.70 7.55
CA PRO A 85 10.71 16.64 8.01
C PRO A 85 12.06 15.95 8.13
N GLU A 86 13.15 16.61 7.71
CA GLU A 86 14.47 15.97 7.58
C GLU A 86 14.96 15.36 8.89
N GLY A 87 14.77 16.07 10.02
CA GLY A 87 15.13 15.57 11.35
C GLY A 87 14.39 14.29 11.72
N ILE A 88 13.09 14.22 11.41
CA ILE A 88 12.26 13.04 11.66
C ILE A 88 12.68 11.90 10.73
N HIS A 89 12.80 12.17 9.43
CA HIS A 89 13.25 11.15 8.48
C HIS A 89 14.61 10.56 8.88
N ARG A 90 15.60 11.39 9.22
CA ARG A 90 16.89 10.90 9.71
C ARG A 90 16.72 10.08 11.01
N GLY A 91 15.92 10.58 11.95
CA GLY A 91 15.59 9.90 13.20
C GLY A 91 14.83 8.59 13.04
N LEU A 92 14.07 8.40 11.97
CA LEU A 92 13.39 7.15 11.65
C LEU A 92 14.32 6.17 10.92
N TYR A 93 15.00 6.62 9.87
CA TYR A 93 15.70 5.74 8.93
C TYR A 93 17.15 5.43 9.30
N GLN A 94 17.87 6.32 9.99
CA GLN A 94 19.29 6.12 10.26
C GLN A 94 19.52 4.96 11.23
N GLY A 95 20.06 3.84 10.75
CA GLY A 95 20.25 2.63 11.57
C GLY A 95 18.96 1.83 11.80
N ALA A 96 17.90 2.11 11.04
CA ALA A 96 16.75 1.23 10.98
C ALA A 96 17.07 -0.06 10.22
N GLN A 97 16.29 -1.10 10.48
CA GLN A 97 16.38 -2.35 9.75
C GLN A 97 15.03 -2.67 9.10
N ARG A 98 15.05 -3.39 7.99
CA ARG A 98 13.85 -3.77 7.26
C ARG A 98 13.31 -5.12 7.72
N ILE A 99 12.01 -5.20 7.90
CA ILE A 99 11.25 -6.44 7.98
C ILE A 99 10.50 -6.59 6.66
N VAL A 100 10.68 -7.71 5.98
CA VAL A 100 10.01 -7.97 4.70
C VAL A 100 8.87 -8.95 4.93
N LEU A 101 7.64 -8.46 4.72
CA LEU A 101 6.45 -9.29 4.69
C LEU A 101 6.34 -9.98 3.33
N GLU A 102 6.27 -11.30 3.34
CA GLU A 102 6.23 -12.14 2.15
C GLU A 102 4.97 -13.00 2.16
N VAL A 103 4.19 -12.93 1.08
CA VAL A 103 3.03 -13.80 0.83
C VAL A 103 3.00 -14.22 -0.64
N PRO A 104 2.43 -15.39 -0.98
CA PRO A 104 2.32 -15.86 -2.36
C PRO A 104 1.55 -14.88 -3.26
N LEU A 105 1.80 -14.96 -4.58
CA LEU A 105 1.10 -14.11 -5.56
C LEU A 105 -0.43 -14.25 -5.45
N GLU A 106 -0.95 -15.46 -5.28
CA GLU A 106 -2.39 -15.70 -5.15
C GLU A 106 -3.01 -14.92 -3.99
N GLU A 107 -2.37 -14.95 -2.82
CA GLU A 107 -2.83 -14.19 -1.65
C GLU A 107 -2.73 -12.68 -1.89
N ARG A 108 -1.70 -12.23 -2.62
CA ARG A 108 -1.60 -10.81 -3.01
C ARG A 108 -2.72 -10.39 -3.96
N VAL A 109 -3.11 -11.29 -4.87
CA VAL A 109 -4.24 -11.09 -5.77
C VAL A 109 -5.53 -11.03 -4.97
N ASP A 110 -5.75 -11.94 -4.00
CA ASP A 110 -6.90 -11.93 -3.09
C ASP A 110 -7.01 -10.60 -2.33
N ASN A 111 -5.92 -10.18 -1.68
CA ASN A 111 -5.89 -8.93 -0.93
C ASN A 111 -6.20 -7.72 -1.82
N THR A 112 -5.63 -7.69 -3.02
CA THR A 112 -5.85 -6.59 -3.97
C THR A 112 -7.28 -6.61 -4.54
N LEU A 113 -7.85 -7.80 -4.78
CA LEU A 113 -9.24 -7.97 -5.22
C LEU A 113 -10.21 -7.45 -4.16
N GLN A 114 -10.00 -7.84 -2.91
CA GLN A 114 -10.80 -7.39 -1.79
C GLN A 114 -10.76 -5.85 -1.67
N GLU A 115 -9.56 -5.26 -1.69
CA GLU A 115 -9.39 -3.82 -1.42
C GLU A 115 -9.86 -2.93 -2.59
N TYR A 116 -9.50 -3.30 -3.83
CA TYR A 116 -9.65 -2.44 -5.01
C TYR A 116 -10.84 -2.80 -5.90
N VAL A 117 -11.50 -3.94 -5.67
CA VAL A 117 -12.71 -4.33 -6.40
C VAL A 117 -13.87 -4.39 -5.43
N ILE A 118 -13.87 -5.31 -4.49
CA ILE A 118 -15.04 -5.59 -3.63
C ILE A 118 -15.36 -4.40 -2.74
N GLU A 119 -14.43 -3.99 -1.88
CA GLU A 119 -14.67 -2.88 -0.97
C GLU A 119 -14.72 -1.54 -1.69
N ALA A 120 -13.96 -1.38 -2.77
CA ALA A 120 -13.97 -0.15 -3.55
C ALA A 120 -15.33 0.06 -4.20
N GLN A 121 -15.88 -0.95 -4.89
CA GLN A 121 -17.23 -0.88 -5.45
C GLN A 121 -18.26 -0.59 -4.37
N ALA A 122 -18.19 -1.25 -3.21
CA ALA A 122 -19.09 -0.98 -2.09
C ALA A 122 -19.01 0.48 -1.61
N ARG A 123 -17.80 1.04 -1.45
CA ARG A 123 -17.60 2.45 -1.07
C ARG A 123 -18.17 3.41 -2.11
N TRP A 124 -17.94 3.15 -3.39
CA TRP A 124 -18.46 3.98 -4.48
C TRP A 124 -19.99 3.93 -4.56
N LEU A 125 -20.59 2.74 -4.42
CA LEU A 125 -22.05 2.56 -4.40
C LEU A 125 -22.70 3.20 -3.17
N ALA A 126 -22.03 3.17 -2.02
CA ALA A 126 -22.51 3.86 -0.82
C ALA A 126 -22.48 5.39 -0.99
N HIS A 127 -21.52 5.93 -1.74
CA HIS A 127 -21.40 7.36 -2.01
C HIS A 127 -22.39 7.84 -3.08
N ASP A 128 -22.54 7.10 -4.18
CA ASP A 128 -23.49 7.37 -5.25
C ASP A 128 -24.13 6.04 -5.72
N PRO A 129 -25.33 5.68 -5.22
CA PRO A 129 -25.99 4.44 -5.61
C PRO A 129 -26.34 4.34 -7.10
N GLY A 130 -26.46 5.48 -7.81
CA GLY A 130 -26.83 5.52 -9.22
C GLY A 130 -25.63 5.33 -10.15
N ASN A 131 -24.49 5.94 -9.83
CA ASN A 131 -23.30 5.94 -10.70
C ASN A 131 -22.06 5.32 -10.05
N GLY A 132 -22.15 4.79 -8.83
CA GLY A 132 -20.99 4.31 -8.06
C GLY A 132 -20.14 3.28 -8.80
N PHE A 133 -20.78 2.30 -9.46
CA PHE A 133 -20.06 1.30 -10.24
C PHE A 133 -19.27 1.94 -11.42
N THR A 134 -19.88 2.87 -12.15
CA THR A 134 -19.23 3.62 -13.23
C THR A 134 -18.11 4.52 -12.69
N GLY A 135 -18.32 5.16 -11.54
CA GLY A 135 -17.31 5.96 -10.86
C GLY A 135 -16.07 5.13 -10.48
N TRP A 136 -16.30 3.94 -9.92
CA TRP A 136 -15.24 2.96 -9.64
C TRP A 136 -14.50 2.53 -10.92
N GLN A 137 -15.24 2.15 -11.97
CA GLN A 137 -14.67 1.75 -13.26
C GLN A 137 -13.75 2.84 -13.83
N ASN A 138 -14.23 4.09 -13.86
CA ASN A 138 -13.46 5.23 -14.36
C ASN A 138 -12.21 5.48 -13.52
N SER A 139 -12.33 5.36 -12.19
CA SER A 139 -11.19 5.51 -11.27
C SER A 139 -10.08 4.48 -11.52
N ILE A 140 -10.45 3.22 -11.80
CA ILE A 140 -9.49 2.17 -12.15
C ILE A 140 -8.85 2.46 -13.52
N LEU A 141 -9.63 2.82 -14.54
CA LEU A 141 -9.11 3.17 -15.87
C LEU A 141 -8.14 4.36 -15.83
N ASP A 142 -8.48 5.41 -15.09
CA ASP A 142 -7.60 6.57 -14.89
C ASP A 142 -6.29 6.19 -14.20
N SER A 143 -6.35 5.25 -13.26
CA SER A 143 -5.16 4.71 -12.59
C SER A 143 -4.28 3.92 -13.55
N MET A 144 -4.86 3.07 -14.40
CA MET A 144 -4.15 2.36 -15.47
C MET A 144 -3.50 3.31 -16.48
N ASN A 145 -4.22 4.35 -16.90
CA ASN A 145 -3.71 5.36 -17.84
C ASN A 145 -2.51 6.13 -17.28
N ARG A 146 -2.52 6.46 -15.98
CA ARG A 146 -1.39 7.15 -15.32
C ARG A 146 -0.11 6.33 -15.32
N ILE A 147 -0.20 5.00 -15.28
CA ILE A 147 0.98 4.13 -15.27
C ILE A 147 1.48 3.74 -16.66
N ARG A 148 0.74 4.07 -17.73
CA ARG A 148 1.04 3.73 -19.14
C ARG A 148 2.49 3.99 -19.54
N LYS A 149 3.03 5.15 -19.19
CA LYS A 149 4.40 5.54 -19.60
C LYS A 149 5.47 4.60 -19.04
N ARG A 150 5.29 4.11 -17.81
CA ARG A 150 6.23 3.20 -17.14
C ARG A 150 5.95 1.74 -17.52
N LEU A 151 4.68 1.35 -17.59
CA LEU A 151 4.27 -0.02 -17.95
C LEU A 151 4.66 -0.38 -19.39
N GLY A 152 4.61 0.61 -20.29
CA GLY A 152 4.82 0.43 -21.73
C GLY A 152 3.50 0.24 -22.47
N GLY A 153 3.45 0.68 -23.74
CA GLY A 153 2.21 0.76 -24.50
C GLY A 153 1.54 -0.59 -24.77
N GLU A 154 2.31 -1.65 -24.99
CA GLU A 154 1.79 -3.00 -25.23
C GLU A 154 1.16 -3.59 -23.97
N ARG A 155 1.92 -3.63 -22.87
CA ARG A 155 1.43 -4.11 -21.56
C ARG A 155 0.24 -3.30 -21.05
N HIS A 156 0.21 -1.99 -21.31
CA HIS A 156 -0.95 -1.18 -20.98
C HIS A 156 -2.20 -1.59 -21.75
N ARG A 157 -2.10 -1.88 -23.06
CA ARG A 157 -3.26 -2.37 -23.85
C ARG A 157 -3.74 -3.71 -23.32
N GLU A 158 -2.82 -4.60 -22.98
CA GLU A 158 -3.16 -5.91 -22.41
C GLU A 158 -3.85 -5.78 -21.04
N LEU A 159 -3.36 -4.89 -20.17
CA LEU A 159 -3.98 -4.59 -18.88
C LEU A 159 -5.42 -4.10 -19.03
N ILE A 160 -5.66 -3.13 -19.92
CA ILE A 160 -7.01 -2.60 -20.21
C ILE A 160 -7.92 -3.70 -20.75
N LYS A 161 -7.44 -4.51 -21.69
CA LYS A 161 -8.20 -5.62 -22.27
C LYS A 161 -8.65 -6.61 -21.19
N ARG A 162 -7.75 -7.01 -20.29
CA ARG A 162 -8.08 -7.92 -19.17
C ARG A 162 -9.11 -7.31 -18.24
N PHE A 163 -8.99 -6.02 -17.94
CA PHE A 163 -9.96 -5.31 -17.12
C PHE A 163 -11.34 -5.25 -17.77
N GLU A 164 -11.43 -4.93 -19.07
CA GLU A 164 -12.70 -4.91 -19.81
C GLU A 164 -13.36 -6.29 -19.93
N LEU A 165 -12.57 -7.37 -20.02
CA LEU A 165 -13.08 -8.73 -19.98
C LEU A 165 -13.66 -9.06 -18.61
N ALA A 166 -12.96 -8.68 -17.53
CA ALA A 166 -13.43 -8.87 -16.17
C ALA A 166 -14.73 -8.09 -15.89
N LEU A 167 -14.82 -6.83 -16.34
CA LEU A 167 -16.04 -6.02 -16.23
C LEU A 167 -17.24 -6.68 -16.94
N ARG A 168 -17.03 -7.21 -18.15
CA ARG A 168 -18.07 -7.93 -18.89
C ARG A 168 -18.53 -9.18 -18.15
N ALA A 169 -17.58 -9.95 -17.60
CA ALA A 169 -17.91 -11.13 -16.81
C ALA A 169 -18.71 -10.75 -15.55
N GLN A 170 -18.25 -9.77 -14.78
CA GLN A 170 -18.96 -9.30 -13.58
C GLN A 170 -20.36 -8.78 -13.91
N HIS A 171 -20.54 -8.07 -15.03
CA HIS A 171 -21.86 -7.58 -15.44
C HIS A 171 -22.83 -8.73 -15.76
N LEU A 172 -22.33 -9.85 -16.29
CA LEU A 172 -23.16 -11.00 -16.66
C LEU A 172 -23.46 -11.93 -15.48
N THR A 173 -22.51 -12.13 -14.56
CA THR A 173 -22.61 -13.13 -13.50
C THR A 173 -22.82 -12.53 -12.11
N GLY A 174 -22.48 -11.25 -11.91
CA GLY A 174 -22.39 -10.61 -10.59
C GLY A 174 -21.12 -10.96 -9.81
N GLU A 175 -20.28 -11.87 -10.33
CA GLU A 175 -19.08 -12.36 -9.63
C GLU A 175 -17.85 -11.51 -9.94
N THR A 176 -16.95 -11.38 -8.96
CA THR A 176 -15.72 -10.58 -9.10
C THR A 176 -14.49 -11.38 -9.50
N GLU A 177 -14.61 -12.70 -9.66
CA GLU A 177 -13.48 -13.62 -9.83
C GLU A 177 -12.61 -13.29 -11.05
N ALA A 178 -13.24 -12.88 -12.16
CA ALA A 178 -12.53 -12.50 -13.37
C ALA A 178 -11.58 -11.30 -13.18
N HIS A 179 -11.74 -10.50 -12.12
CA HIS A 179 -10.83 -9.39 -11.83
C HIS A 179 -9.43 -9.85 -11.39
N ARG A 180 -9.26 -11.09 -10.95
CA ARG A 180 -7.96 -11.65 -10.60
C ARG A 180 -6.96 -11.56 -11.76
N GLU A 181 -7.41 -11.70 -13.00
CA GLU A 181 -6.57 -11.72 -14.19
C GLU A 181 -5.81 -10.42 -14.45
N TRP A 182 -6.50 -9.28 -14.35
CA TRP A 182 -5.85 -7.97 -14.53
C TRP A 182 -5.06 -7.57 -13.29
N ILE A 183 -5.49 -8.00 -12.10
CA ILE A 183 -4.79 -7.78 -10.83
C ILE A 183 -3.44 -8.50 -10.84
N GLY A 184 -3.42 -9.80 -11.14
CA GLY A 184 -2.20 -10.59 -11.22
C GLY A 184 -1.21 -9.99 -12.22
N PHE A 185 -1.70 -9.65 -13.43
CA PHE A 185 -0.89 -8.96 -14.44
C PHE A 185 -0.32 -7.63 -13.93
N LEU A 186 -1.15 -6.81 -13.27
CA LEU A 186 -0.72 -5.53 -12.73
C LEU A 186 0.37 -5.70 -11.64
N LEU A 187 0.19 -6.67 -10.74
CA LEU A 187 1.16 -6.95 -9.69
C LEU A 187 2.51 -7.36 -10.29
N THR A 188 2.52 -8.33 -11.21
CA THR A 188 3.75 -8.89 -11.77
C THR A 188 4.43 -7.98 -12.79
N GLU A 189 3.68 -7.26 -13.63
CA GLU A 189 4.25 -6.48 -14.73
C GLU A 189 4.57 -5.03 -14.37
N TYR A 190 3.96 -4.49 -13.31
CA TYR A 190 4.15 -3.11 -12.90
C TYR A 190 4.79 -2.98 -11.52
N TYR A 191 4.20 -3.62 -10.50
CA TYR A 191 4.62 -3.40 -9.11
C TYR A 191 5.89 -4.15 -8.73
N ASP A 192 5.99 -5.43 -9.09
CA ASP A 192 7.13 -6.27 -8.70
C ASP A 192 8.46 -5.75 -9.26
N PRO A 193 8.58 -5.38 -10.56
CA PRO A 193 9.82 -4.83 -11.11
C PRO A 193 10.23 -3.52 -10.42
N MET A 194 9.25 -2.67 -10.10
CA MET A 194 9.49 -1.41 -9.39
C MET A 194 10.01 -1.67 -7.97
N TYR A 195 9.38 -2.59 -7.25
CA TYR A 195 9.79 -2.93 -5.89
C TYR A 195 11.18 -3.56 -5.86
N HIS A 196 11.48 -4.52 -6.75
CA HIS A 196 12.80 -5.12 -6.83
C HIS A 196 13.89 -4.07 -7.11
N TYR A 197 13.62 -3.11 -8.00
CA TYR A 197 14.51 -1.99 -8.24
C TYR A 197 14.72 -1.11 -6.99
N GLN A 198 13.66 -0.82 -6.24
CA GLN A 198 13.74 -0.04 -4.99
C GLN A 198 14.52 -0.78 -3.91
N MET A 199 14.29 -2.09 -3.75
CA MET A 199 15.00 -2.93 -2.79
C MET A 199 16.49 -3.01 -3.07
N GLN A 200 16.90 -3.16 -4.34
CA GLN A 200 18.31 -3.18 -4.72
C GLN A 200 19.04 -1.88 -4.41
N ARG A 201 18.31 -0.75 -4.37
CA ARG A 201 18.88 0.58 -4.09
C ARG A 201 18.81 0.97 -2.62
N SER A 202 18.14 0.19 -1.79
CA SER A 202 17.96 0.53 -0.39
C SER A 202 19.19 0.11 0.42
N GLU A 203 19.68 1.04 1.23
CA GLU A 203 20.80 0.80 2.16
C GLU A 203 20.37 0.17 3.49
N LEU A 204 19.05 -0.05 3.69
CA LEU A 204 18.53 -0.62 4.93
C LEU A 204 18.80 -2.13 4.97
N PRO A 205 19.54 -2.64 5.97
CA PRO A 205 19.75 -4.07 6.13
C PRO A 205 18.45 -4.77 6.50
N VAL A 206 18.26 -5.99 6.01
CA VAL A 206 17.11 -6.81 6.37
C VAL A 206 17.37 -7.45 7.74
N ALA A 207 16.48 -7.19 8.70
CA ALA A 207 16.48 -7.85 10.00
C ALA A 207 15.74 -9.19 9.97
N PHE A 208 14.66 -9.29 9.19
CA PHE A 208 13.84 -10.49 9.10
C PHE A 208 13.01 -10.53 7.82
N ARG A 209 12.65 -11.73 7.37
CA ARG A 209 11.68 -11.98 6.29
C ARG A 209 10.79 -13.14 6.64
N GLY A 210 9.50 -13.03 6.32
CA GLY A 210 8.54 -14.11 6.51
C GLY A 210 7.11 -13.64 6.27
N ASP A 211 6.16 -14.56 6.43
CA ASP A 211 4.74 -14.26 6.42
C ASP A 211 4.31 -13.48 7.68
N ALA A 212 3.02 -13.11 7.75
CA ALA A 212 2.49 -12.32 8.85
C ALA A 212 2.65 -13.02 10.21
N ALA A 213 2.54 -14.34 10.28
CA ALA A 213 2.68 -15.08 11.53
C ALA A 213 4.14 -15.07 11.98
N ALA A 214 5.06 -15.42 11.09
CA ALA A 214 6.50 -15.42 11.35
C ALA A 214 7.01 -14.03 11.77
N VAL A 215 6.53 -12.97 11.12
CA VAL A 215 6.90 -11.60 11.48
C VAL A 215 6.37 -11.23 12.88
N ARG A 216 5.12 -11.59 13.22
CA ARG A 216 4.57 -11.35 14.58
C ARG A 216 5.38 -12.09 15.64
N ASP A 217 5.69 -13.36 15.42
CA ASP A 217 6.46 -14.17 16.35
C ASP A 217 7.87 -13.61 16.56
N TRP A 218 8.49 -13.09 15.49
CA TRP A 218 9.79 -12.45 15.56
C TRP A 218 9.76 -11.11 16.31
N LEU A 219 8.71 -10.30 16.12
CA LEU A 219 8.51 -9.03 16.82
C LEU A 219 8.25 -9.23 18.30
N ALA A 220 7.51 -10.28 18.68
CA ALA A 220 7.20 -10.61 20.07
C ALA A 220 8.45 -11.00 20.91
N GLN A 221 9.57 -11.32 20.26
CA GLN A 221 10.84 -11.68 20.90
C GLN A 221 11.76 -10.47 21.13
N ARG A 222 11.27 -9.23 20.95
CA ARG A 222 12.06 -7.98 21.00
C ARG A 222 11.83 -7.16 22.25
#